data_AF-A0A0A1ZZ06-F1
#
_entry.id   AF-A0A0A1ZZ06-F1
#
_cell.length_a   1.000
_cell.length_b   1.000
_cell.length_c   1.000
_cell.angle_alpha   90.00
_cell.angle_beta   90.00
_cell.angle_gamma   90.00
#
_symmetry.space_group_name_H-M   'P 1'
#
loop_
_entity.id
_entity.type
_entity.pdbx_description
1 polymer ?
#
loop_
_entity_poly.entity_id
_entity_poly.type
_entity_poly.pdbx_seq_one_letter_code
_entity_poly.pdbx_strand_id
1 'polypeptide(L)'
;MEETHASLKMEEVNLLNNLEKISSLIPNRVLKVEGSIFKKNQTEHLEIIIFKGFSSSTTHPIEIDLEKKVVGNRFVLSNFKLYKAPLTENKDNFIRESKNSIYFFDKKNWI
;
A
#
# COMPACT_ATOMS: atom_id res chain seq x y z
N MET A 1 -6.90 27.93 4.34
CA MET A 1 -6.40 26.70 4.98
C MET A 1 -6.28 25.62 3.91
N GLU A 2 -5.18 25.65 3.14
CA GLU A 2 -4.94 24.73 2.01
C GLU A 2 -3.66 23.88 2.23
N GLU A 3 -2.91 24.20 3.29
CA GLU A 3 -1.55 23.70 3.54
C GLU A 3 -1.53 22.27 4.12
N THR A 4 -2.63 21.79 4.69
CA THR A 4 -2.71 20.45 5.32
C THR A 4 -2.88 19.31 4.30
N HIS A 5 -3.41 19.62 3.11
CA HIS A 5 -3.75 18.60 2.10
C HIS A 5 -2.54 18.07 1.32
N ALA A 6 -1.53 18.92 1.11
CA ALA A 6 -0.32 18.52 0.41
C ALA A 6 0.58 17.62 1.28
N SER A 7 0.65 17.89 2.58
CA SER A 7 1.49 17.13 3.53
C SER A 7 1.06 15.67 3.66
N LEU A 8 -0.25 15.43 3.84
CA LEU A 8 -0.81 14.07 3.97
C LEU A 8 -0.52 13.21 2.72
N LYS A 9 -0.73 13.79 1.54
CA LYS A 9 -0.48 13.11 0.27
C LYS A 9 1.01 12.78 0.08
N MET A 10 1.91 13.64 0.56
CA MET A 10 3.35 13.44 0.45
C MET A 10 3.86 12.37 1.43
N GLU A 11 3.30 12.31 2.64
CA GLU A 11 3.59 11.24 3.62
C GLU A 11 3.13 9.86 3.12
N GLU A 12 1.97 9.79 2.47
CA GLU A 12 1.43 8.53 1.92
C GLU A 12 2.22 8.04 0.69
N VAL A 13 2.64 8.95 -0.19
CA VAL A 13 3.54 8.59 -1.31
C VAL A 13 4.90 8.12 -0.78
N ASN A 14 5.43 8.75 0.27
CA ASN A 14 6.65 8.29 0.92
C ASN A 14 6.47 6.92 1.59
N LEU A 15 5.29 6.62 2.12
CA LEU A 15 4.97 5.32 2.70
C LEU A 15 5.09 4.19 1.66
N LEU A 16 4.39 4.31 0.52
CA LEU A 16 4.40 3.28 -0.52
C LEU A 16 5.81 3.08 -1.10
N ASN A 17 6.52 4.17 -1.39
CA ASN A 17 7.90 4.12 -1.87
C ASN A 17 8.84 3.37 -0.90
N ASN A 18 8.68 3.56 0.41
CA ASN A 18 9.48 2.86 1.41
C ASN A 18 9.14 1.37 1.47
N LEU A 19 7.86 1.00 1.36
CA LEU A 19 7.42 -0.40 1.34
C LEU A 19 7.91 -1.12 0.07
N GLU A 20 7.89 -0.44 -1.09
CA GLU A 20 8.45 -0.94 -2.34
C GLU A 20 9.96 -1.21 -2.20
N LYS A 21 10.72 -0.28 -1.63
CA LYS A 21 12.17 -0.48 -1.38
C LYS A 21 12.45 -1.71 -0.53
N ILE A 22 11.63 -2.02 0.46
CA ILE A 22 11.82 -3.21 1.29
C ILE A 22 11.40 -4.47 0.54
N SER A 23 10.28 -4.39 -0.20
CA SER A 23 9.80 -5.48 -1.04
C SER A 23 10.80 -5.89 -2.13
N SER A 24 11.56 -4.94 -2.70
CA SER A 24 12.62 -5.26 -3.68
C SER A 24 13.76 -6.07 -3.07
N LEU A 25 14.04 -5.90 -1.77
CA LEU A 25 15.05 -6.65 -1.03
C LEU A 25 14.58 -8.05 -0.61
N ILE A 26 13.27 -8.31 -0.64
CA ILE A 26 12.68 -9.59 -0.21
C ILE A 26 11.68 -10.07 -1.27
N PRO A 27 12.16 -10.61 -2.40
CA PRO A 27 11.36 -10.91 -3.59
C PRO A 27 10.43 -12.13 -3.44
N ASN A 28 10.47 -12.84 -2.32
CA ASN A 28 9.63 -13.98 -2.00
C ASN A 28 8.47 -13.62 -1.04
N ARG A 29 8.16 -12.32 -0.92
CA ARG A 29 7.09 -11.78 -0.08
C ARG A 29 6.20 -10.86 -0.87
N VAL A 30 4.90 -10.93 -0.59
CA VAL A 30 3.89 -10.03 -1.12
C VAL A 30 3.27 -9.30 0.05
N LEU A 31 3.25 -7.96 0.00
CA LEU A 31 2.54 -7.16 0.98
C LEU A 31 1.25 -6.66 0.35
N LYS A 32 0.12 -7.06 0.93
CA LYS A 32 -1.21 -6.56 0.57
C LYS A 32 -1.58 -5.46 1.55
N VAL A 33 -1.86 -4.28 1.01
CA VAL A 33 -2.31 -3.11 1.75
C VAL A 33 -3.78 -2.89 1.45
N GLU A 34 -4.59 -2.91 2.48
CA GLU A 34 -6.01 -2.62 2.42
C GLU A 34 -6.28 -1.24 3.01
N GLY A 35 -7.28 -0.57 2.44
CA GLY A 35 -7.64 0.78 2.81
C GLY A 35 -8.99 1.18 2.25
N SER A 36 -9.23 2.48 2.21
CA SER A 36 -10.44 3.06 1.67
C SER A 36 -10.15 4.36 0.95
N ILE A 37 -10.81 4.58 -0.18
CA ILE A 37 -10.81 5.84 -0.91
C ILE A 37 -12.09 6.59 -0.57
N PHE A 38 -11.95 7.84 -0.14
CA PHE A 38 -13.06 8.75 0.12
C PHE A 38 -13.31 9.61 -1.12
N LYS A 39 -14.49 9.39 -1.73
CA LYS A 39 -15.08 10.26 -2.75
C LYS A 39 -16.18 11.11 -2.11
N LYS A 40 -16.63 12.16 -2.82
CA LYS A 40 -17.61 13.15 -2.30
C LYS A 40 -18.79 12.54 -1.54
N ASN A 41 -19.35 11.41 -2.00
CA ASN A 41 -20.53 10.77 -1.40
C ASN A 41 -20.38 9.25 -1.18
N GLN A 42 -19.19 8.68 -1.37
CA GLN A 42 -19.00 7.23 -1.24
C GLN A 42 -17.59 6.89 -0.73
N THR A 43 -17.51 5.80 0.02
CA THR A 43 -16.25 5.20 0.44
C THR A 43 -16.07 3.90 -0.32
N GLU A 44 -14.96 3.77 -1.03
CA GLU A 44 -14.63 2.59 -1.81
C GLU A 44 -13.49 1.83 -1.17
N HIS A 45 -13.51 0.51 -1.26
CA HIS A 45 -12.41 -0.32 -0.78
C HIS A 45 -11.17 -0.14 -1.67
N LEU A 46 -10.03 0.13 -1.05
CA LEU A 46 -8.74 0.20 -1.74
C LEU A 46 -7.92 -1.03 -1.36
N GLU A 47 -7.36 -1.67 -2.36
CA GLU A 47 -6.41 -2.76 -2.22
C GLU A 47 -5.19 -2.49 -3.11
N ILE A 48 -4.00 -2.53 -2.51
CA ILE A 48 -2.71 -2.37 -3.17
C ILE A 48 -1.86 -3.60 -2.86
N ILE A 49 -1.30 -4.21 -3.90
CA ILE A 49 -0.33 -5.30 -3.82
C ILE A 49 1.06 -4.72 -4.07
N ILE A 50 1.98 -4.96 -3.14
CA ILE A 50 3.39 -4.58 -3.25
C ILE A 50 4.23 -5.86 -3.37
N PHE A 51 4.96 -5.97 -4.49
CA PHE A 51 5.75 -7.13 -4.81
C PHE A 51 7.00 -6.76 -5.63
N LYS A 52 8.17 -7.22 -5.19
CA LYS A 52 9.46 -7.02 -5.89
C LYS A 52 9.77 -5.55 -6.23
N GLY A 53 9.35 -4.62 -5.38
CA GLY A 53 9.59 -3.19 -5.59
C GLY A 53 8.58 -2.49 -6.48
N PHE A 54 7.47 -3.15 -6.82
CA PHE A 54 6.36 -2.55 -7.55
C PHE A 54 5.10 -2.59 -6.70
N SER A 55 4.34 -1.51 -6.68
CA SER A 55 2.97 -1.50 -6.19
C SER A 55 1.97 -1.50 -7.35
N SER A 56 0.84 -2.19 -7.16
CA SER A 56 -0.28 -2.21 -8.10
C SER A 56 -1.59 -2.33 -7.33
N SER A 57 -2.63 -1.65 -7.78
CA SER A 57 -3.95 -1.73 -7.17
C SER A 57 -4.79 -2.70 -7.95
N THR A 58 -5.52 -3.53 -7.22
CA THR A 58 -6.45 -4.51 -7.79
C THR A 58 -7.87 -3.97 -7.90
N THR A 59 -8.15 -2.82 -7.29
CA THR A 59 -9.51 -2.26 -7.16
C THR A 59 -9.73 -1.00 -7.98
N HIS A 60 -8.65 -0.26 -8.23
CA HIS A 60 -8.66 1.04 -8.89
C HIS A 60 -7.43 1.16 -9.80
N PRO A 61 -7.49 1.84 -10.96
CA PRO A 61 -6.29 2.21 -11.69
C PRO A 61 -5.47 3.15 -10.80
N ILE A 62 -4.33 2.67 -10.29
CA ILE A 62 -3.33 3.57 -9.74
C ILE A 62 -2.67 4.23 -10.96
N GLU A 63 -3.13 5.42 -11.34
CA GLU A 63 -2.28 6.34 -12.09
C GLU A 63 -1.19 6.81 -11.11
N ILE A 64 -0.10 6.04 -10.95
CA ILE A 64 1.20 6.59 -10.52
C ILE A 64 1.70 7.37 -11.73
N ASP A 65 1.07 8.51 -11.95
CA ASP A 65 1.55 9.53 -12.85
C ASP A 65 2.01 10.64 -11.91
N LEU A 66 3.32 10.62 -11.62
CA LEU A 66 4.01 11.57 -10.73
C LEU A 66 3.80 13.03 -11.19
N GLU A 67 3.32 13.24 -12.41
CA GLU A 67 3.07 14.55 -13.03
C GLU A 67 1.57 14.90 -13.04
N LYS A 68 0.67 13.93 -13.17
CA LYS A 68 -0.75 14.15 -12.86
C LYS A 68 -0.90 14.28 -11.36
N LYS A 69 -1.06 15.52 -10.91
CA LYS A 69 -1.78 15.84 -9.68
C LYS A 69 -3.09 15.03 -9.68
N VAL A 70 -3.13 13.88 -9.03
CA VAL A 70 -4.38 13.17 -8.72
C VAL A 70 -5.11 14.05 -7.71
N VAL A 71 -5.82 15.03 -8.23
CA VAL A 71 -6.62 15.98 -7.47
C VAL A 71 -7.88 15.23 -7.02
N GLY A 72 -8.08 15.09 -5.72
CA GLY A 72 -9.43 15.03 -5.15
C GLY A 72 -9.72 13.92 -4.15
N ASN A 73 -9.10 12.75 -4.28
CA ASN A 73 -9.49 11.59 -3.48
C ASN A 73 -8.51 11.37 -2.32
N ARG A 74 -8.99 11.55 -1.08
CA ARG A 74 -8.26 11.12 0.11
C ARG A 74 -8.38 9.61 0.21
N PHE A 75 -7.30 8.91 0.51
CA PHE A 75 -7.39 7.51 0.89
C PHE A 75 -6.87 7.35 2.33
N VAL A 76 -7.21 6.24 2.96
CA VAL A 76 -6.66 5.84 4.26
C VAL A 76 -6.29 4.38 4.15
N LEU A 77 -5.04 4.06 4.48
CA LEU A 77 -4.55 2.70 4.56
C LEU A 77 -4.77 2.20 5.99
N SER A 78 -5.38 1.03 6.15
CA SER A 78 -5.88 0.57 7.43
C SER A 78 -5.37 -0.81 7.83
N ASN A 79 -4.98 -1.65 6.87
CA ASN A 79 -4.44 -2.96 7.17
C ASN A 79 -3.32 -3.35 6.20
N PHE A 80 -2.32 -4.03 6.73
CA PHE A 80 -1.14 -4.46 5.98
C PHE A 80 -0.94 -5.94 6.27
N LYS A 81 -1.13 -6.78 5.26
CA LYS A 81 -1.06 -8.24 5.35
C LYS A 81 0.12 -8.74 4.53
N LEU A 82 1.03 -9.44 5.16
CA LEU A 82 2.20 -10.02 4.54
C LEU A 82 1.96 -11.48 4.18
N TYR A 83 2.31 -11.84 2.96
CA TYR A 83 2.20 -13.17 2.43
C TYR A 83 3.54 -13.68 1.87
N LYS A 84 3.70 -14.99 1.81
CA LYS A 84 4.72 -15.65 0.99
C LYS A 84 4.31 -15.59 -0.48
N ALA A 85 5.27 -15.27 -1.35
CA ALA A 85 5.08 -15.31 -2.79
C ALA A 85 5.47 -16.69 -3.38
N PRO A 86 4.84 -17.11 -4.50
CA PRO A 86 3.68 -16.48 -5.13
C PRO A 86 2.41 -16.67 -4.28
N LEU A 87 1.42 -15.79 -4.45
CA LEU A 87 0.10 -15.99 -3.86
C LEU A 87 -0.53 -17.24 -4.51
N THR A 88 -0.79 -18.28 -3.73
CA THR A 88 -1.50 -19.48 -4.20
C THR A 88 -2.88 -19.59 -3.55
N GLU A 89 -3.88 -20.03 -4.31
CA GLU A 89 -5.28 -20.15 -3.87
C GLU A 89 -5.49 -21.14 -2.70
N ASN A 90 -4.58 -22.09 -2.50
CA ASN A 90 -4.83 -23.28 -1.67
C ASN A 90 -4.00 -23.41 -0.38
N LYS A 91 -3.22 -22.41 0.01
CA LYS A 91 -2.54 -22.38 1.31
C LYS A 91 -2.55 -20.97 1.88
N ASP A 92 -2.78 -20.87 3.19
CA ASP A 92 -2.46 -19.69 3.99
C ASP A 92 -0.96 -19.38 3.86
N ASN A 93 -0.62 -18.70 2.76
CA ASN A 93 0.66 -18.03 2.57
C ASN A 93 0.78 -16.82 3.49
N PHE A 94 -0.24 -16.56 4.30
CA PHE A 94 -0.27 -15.52 5.31
C PHE A 94 0.88 -15.72 6.30
N ILE A 95 1.61 -14.64 6.53
CA ILE A 95 2.71 -14.61 7.49
C ILE A 95 2.29 -13.80 8.71
N ARG A 96 1.74 -12.61 8.49
CA ARG A 96 1.27 -11.71 9.56
C ARG A 96 0.48 -10.54 9.00
N GLU A 97 -0.24 -9.87 9.88
CA GLU A 97 -0.86 -8.58 9.60
C GLU A 97 -0.50 -7.55 10.66
N SER A 98 -0.55 -6.28 10.29
CA SER A 98 -0.46 -5.16 11.21
C SER A 98 -1.28 -4.00 10.67
N LYS A 99 -1.94 -3.27 11.59
CA LYS A 99 -2.58 -1.98 11.27
C LYS A 99 -1.56 -0.84 11.22
N ASN A 100 -0.37 -1.04 11.79
CA ASN A 100 0.68 -0.05 11.82
C ASN A 100 1.60 -0.24 10.61
N SER A 101 1.59 0.73 9.70
CA SER A 101 2.41 0.72 8.49
C SER A 101 3.92 0.72 8.78
N ILE A 102 4.34 1.42 9.84
CA ILE A 102 5.75 1.53 10.27
C ILE A 102 6.31 0.16 10.68
N TYR A 103 5.44 -0.75 11.11
CA TYR A 103 5.85 -2.13 11.42
C TYR A 103 6.55 -2.80 10.23
N PHE A 104 6.09 -2.52 9.01
CA PHE A 104 6.67 -3.08 7.78
C PHE A 104 7.85 -2.26 7.24
N PHE A 105 8.33 -1.24 7.96
CA PHE A 105 9.58 -0.55 7.60
C PHE A 105 10.83 -1.30 8.08
N ASP A 106 10.69 -2.20 9.06
CA ASP A 106 11.78 -3.09 9.45
C ASP A 106 11.74 -4.36 8.59
N LYS A 107 12.84 -4.61 7.88
CA LYS A 107 13.07 -5.82 7.08
C LYS A 107 12.85 -7.10 7.89
N LYS A 108 13.14 -7.12 9.20
CA LYS A 108 12.95 -8.30 10.06
C LYS A 108 11.49 -8.72 10.16
N ASN A 109 10.57 -7.79 10.00
CA ASN A 109 9.13 -8.08 10.04
C ASN A 109 8.60 -8.69 8.74
N TRP A 110 9.46 -8.80 7.71
CA TRP A 110 9.15 -9.44 6.44
C TRP A 110 9.67 -10.88 6.33
N ILE A 111 10.55 -11.31 7.24
CA ILE A 111 11.20 -12.63 7.19
C ILE A 111 10.33 -13.68 7.89
#